data_AF-A0A7S7EX07-F1
#
_entry.id   AF-A0A7S7EX07-F1
#
_cell.length_a   1.000
_cell.length_b   1.000
_cell.length_c   1.000
_cell.angle_alpha   90.00
_cell.angle_beta   90.00
_cell.angle_gamma   90.00
#
_symmetry.space_group_name_H-M   'P 1'
#
loop_
_entity.id
_entity.type
_entity.pdbx_description
1 polymer ?
#
loop_
_entity_poly.entity_id
_entity_poly.type
_entity_poly.pdbx_seq_one_letter_code
_entity_poly.pdbx_strand_id
1 'polypeptide(L)'
;MAFLCEEARRDPDCSDWLFKQREFLREHLLNWVPAFAADVDQYADTPFYKAIAKITVGLLRFDQKLLDNSKAFIDKGAQNQEEDSTQPKSPAFSVGRETMDQILQELKKEYRIFAPKRYEKRGSKSSTDLIRYGEIDSVQEIVHEIQSDFSPKEIYYPITQTMIRFRENQSIEEPSADSRGVLIFARPCDINGIKRLDNIFLENGGHGDVYYERLRDKVRFVVMECGGGWDDCFCVSMGTNKTEDYSMAIRFDHPSLLVSVKDQAFAPYFSGEKSKKFIPQFVTSNKKIAQLPKIQNRVQLKEAINLEFWKEFDEQCIGCGGCSAVCGTCSCFDTVDIIYAETSNDGERRRVWSSCMLDTYTMTAGGSRFRKTPGANMRFKTLHKLYDYNLRFGGEAHMCVGCGRCDKRCPKEISFFDTICRLSEELERTVGNTTAAGLRGDRIAAVGEPAGRADAAAGRTAENPNRKVER
;
A
#
# COMPACT_ATOMS: atom_id res chain seq x y z
N MET A 1 -10.88 -9.31 22.93
CA MET A 1 -11.99 -9.94 23.67
C MET A 1 -12.32 -9.20 24.98
N ALA A 2 -11.38 -9.06 25.92
CA ALA A 2 -11.61 -8.36 27.19
C ALA A 2 -12.21 -6.94 27.05
N PHE A 3 -11.78 -6.16 26.06
CA PHE A 3 -12.36 -4.83 25.76
C PHE A 3 -13.86 -4.90 25.48
N LEU A 4 -14.32 -5.81 24.62
CA LEU A 4 -15.74 -5.92 24.27
C LEU A 4 -16.57 -6.39 25.48
N CYS A 5 -16.00 -7.23 26.35
CA CYS A 5 -16.65 -7.59 27.62
C CYS A 5 -16.85 -6.38 28.54
N GLU A 6 -15.84 -5.50 28.62
CA GLU A 6 -15.88 -4.31 29.47
C GLU A 6 -16.90 -3.28 28.93
N GLU A 7 -16.97 -3.10 27.61
CA GLU A 7 -17.98 -2.24 26.98
C GLU A 7 -19.39 -2.82 27.17
N ALA A 8 -19.57 -4.14 26.98
CA ALA A 8 -20.84 -4.81 27.27
C ALA A 8 -21.27 -4.65 28.75
N ARG A 9 -20.32 -4.58 29.68
CA ARG A 9 -20.63 -4.38 31.11
C ARG A 9 -21.09 -2.95 31.42
N ARG A 10 -20.63 -1.97 30.67
CA ARG A 10 -20.91 -0.54 30.88
C ARG A 10 -22.21 -0.10 30.21
N ASP A 11 -22.66 -0.85 29.20
CA ASP A 11 -23.83 -0.56 28.40
C ASP A 11 -25.10 -1.24 28.95
N PRO A 12 -26.16 -0.50 29.29
CA PRO A 12 -27.45 -1.09 29.70
C PRO A 12 -28.11 -1.94 28.61
N ASP A 13 -27.85 -1.66 27.32
CA ASP A 13 -28.39 -2.38 26.16
C ASP A 13 -27.25 -3.16 25.45
N CYS A 14 -26.51 -3.93 26.25
CA CYS A 14 -25.27 -4.61 25.85
C CYS A 14 -25.37 -5.63 24.70
N SER A 15 -26.54 -5.82 24.07
CA SER A 15 -26.77 -6.83 23.03
C SER A 15 -25.80 -6.69 21.85
N ASP A 16 -25.45 -5.46 21.47
CA ASP A 16 -24.57 -5.18 20.33
C ASP A 16 -23.10 -5.52 20.62
N TRP A 17 -22.64 -5.23 21.84
CA TRP A 17 -21.31 -5.60 22.28
C TRP A 17 -21.17 -7.11 22.43
N LEU A 18 -22.21 -7.78 22.92
CA LEU A 18 -22.29 -9.24 23.00
C LEU A 18 -22.35 -9.90 21.62
N PHE A 19 -23.00 -9.27 20.64
CA PHE A 19 -22.99 -9.72 19.25
C PHE A 19 -21.59 -9.64 18.65
N LYS A 20 -20.93 -8.46 18.73
CA LYS A 20 -19.55 -8.26 18.26
C LYS A 20 -18.58 -9.21 18.95
N GLN A 21 -18.80 -9.48 20.23
CA GLN A 21 -18.04 -10.45 21.01
C GLN A 21 -18.20 -11.87 20.46
N ARG A 22 -19.43 -12.29 20.16
CA ARG A 22 -19.72 -13.62 19.59
C ARG A 22 -19.09 -13.80 18.21
N GLU A 23 -19.22 -12.81 17.33
CA GLU A 23 -18.60 -12.85 15.99
C GLU A 23 -17.07 -12.88 16.10
N PHE A 24 -16.49 -12.02 16.95
CA PHE A 24 -15.03 -12.01 17.13
C PHE A 24 -14.49 -13.34 17.65
N LEU A 25 -15.19 -13.95 18.61
CA LEU A 25 -14.83 -15.26 19.15
C LEU A 25 -14.88 -16.35 18.07
N ARG A 26 -15.94 -16.37 17.24
CA ARG A 26 -16.14 -17.41 16.22
C ARG A 26 -15.27 -17.24 14.99
N GLU A 27 -15.21 -16.03 14.44
CA GLU A 27 -14.55 -15.76 13.16
C GLU A 27 -13.05 -15.51 13.29
N HIS A 28 -12.57 -15.15 14.49
CA HIS A 28 -11.15 -14.86 14.68
C HIS A 28 -10.47 -15.80 15.68
N LEU A 29 -11.00 -16.00 16.89
CA LEU A 29 -10.27 -16.75 17.92
C LEU A 29 -10.40 -18.27 17.76
N LEU A 30 -11.61 -18.79 17.60
CA LEU A 30 -11.85 -20.23 17.54
C LEU A 30 -11.30 -20.90 16.27
N ASN A 31 -10.98 -20.11 15.25
CA ASN A 31 -10.46 -20.61 13.98
C ASN A 31 -9.00 -21.09 14.04
N TRP A 32 -8.21 -20.62 15.00
CA TRP A 32 -6.78 -21.00 15.08
C TRP A 32 -6.28 -21.25 16.50
N VAL A 33 -6.85 -20.61 17.54
CA VAL A 33 -6.37 -20.76 18.92
C VAL A 33 -6.42 -22.21 19.43
N PRO A 34 -7.43 -23.04 19.10
CA PRO A 34 -7.43 -24.44 19.51
C PRO A 34 -6.27 -25.25 18.94
N ALA A 35 -5.88 -25.01 17.68
CA ALA A 35 -4.75 -25.68 17.05
C ALA A 35 -3.42 -25.20 17.68
N PHE A 36 -3.26 -23.89 17.85
CA PHE A 36 -2.11 -23.31 18.53
C PHE A 36 -1.94 -23.85 19.97
N ALA A 37 -3.03 -23.96 20.74
CA ALA A 37 -2.99 -24.50 22.09
C ALA A 37 -2.64 -26.00 22.12
N ALA A 38 -3.05 -26.77 21.11
CA ALA A 38 -2.63 -28.17 20.98
C ALA A 38 -1.12 -28.28 20.76
N ASP A 39 -0.54 -27.41 19.91
CA ASP A 39 0.90 -27.35 19.71
C ASP A 39 1.64 -26.96 21.00
N VAL A 40 1.13 -25.98 21.76
CA VAL A 40 1.72 -25.58 23.05
C VAL A 40 1.65 -26.72 24.08
N ASP A 41 0.55 -27.47 24.16
CA ASP A 41 0.45 -28.63 25.08
C ASP A 41 1.43 -29.75 24.69
N GLN A 42 1.64 -29.95 23.39
CA GLN A 42 2.54 -30.97 22.87
C GLN A 42 4.02 -30.60 23.08
N TYR A 43 4.41 -29.37 22.71
CA TYR A 43 5.82 -29.00 22.55
C TYR A 43 6.40 -28.12 23.67
N ALA A 44 5.60 -27.56 24.58
CA ALA A 44 6.17 -26.75 25.66
C ALA A 44 6.97 -27.62 26.65
N ASP A 45 8.16 -27.15 27.04
CA ASP A 45 9.04 -27.89 27.97
C ASP A 45 8.58 -27.82 29.43
N THR A 46 7.67 -26.91 29.77
CA THR A 46 7.21 -26.72 31.15
C THR A 46 5.74 -27.10 31.34
N PRO A 47 5.39 -27.76 32.47
CA PRO A 47 4.00 -28.04 32.82
C PRO A 47 3.13 -26.78 32.91
N PHE A 48 3.74 -25.63 33.21
CA PHE A 48 3.05 -24.34 33.31
C PHE A 48 2.40 -23.94 31.97
N TYR A 49 3.16 -23.88 30.87
CA TYR A 49 2.60 -23.47 29.58
C TYR A 49 1.61 -24.48 29.00
N LYS A 50 1.81 -25.78 29.28
CA LYS A 50 0.83 -26.84 28.95
C LYS A 50 -0.50 -26.62 29.68
N ALA A 51 -0.45 -26.26 30.96
CA ALA A 51 -1.65 -25.92 31.74
C ALA A 51 -2.34 -24.66 31.20
N ILE A 52 -1.58 -23.61 30.85
CA ILE A 52 -2.13 -22.38 30.25
C ILE A 52 -2.84 -22.66 28.92
N ALA A 53 -2.30 -23.51 28.06
CA ALA A 53 -2.96 -23.91 26.82
C ALA A 53 -4.32 -24.57 27.07
N LYS A 54 -4.40 -25.51 28.03
CA LYS A 54 -5.64 -26.19 28.42
C LYS A 54 -6.67 -25.21 29.01
N ILE A 55 -6.23 -24.31 29.89
CA ILE A 55 -7.08 -23.27 30.47
C ILE A 55 -7.62 -22.35 29.38
N THR A 56 -6.78 -21.95 28.42
CA THR A 56 -7.16 -21.03 27.34
C THR A 56 -8.25 -21.64 26.46
N VAL A 57 -8.10 -22.90 26.04
CA VAL A 57 -9.15 -23.61 25.26
C VAL A 57 -10.41 -23.81 26.08
N GLY A 58 -10.28 -24.15 27.37
CA GLY A 58 -11.41 -24.27 28.29
C GLY A 58 -12.20 -22.96 28.41
N LEU A 59 -11.50 -21.84 28.57
CA LEU A 59 -12.10 -20.52 28.70
C LEU A 59 -12.82 -20.09 27.41
N LEU A 60 -12.21 -20.27 26.24
CA LEU A 60 -12.85 -19.93 24.96
C LEU A 60 -14.13 -20.75 24.71
N ARG A 61 -14.11 -22.05 25.05
CA ARG A 61 -15.30 -22.92 24.96
C ARG A 61 -16.38 -22.52 25.95
N PHE A 62 -15.98 -22.08 27.15
CA PHE A 62 -16.90 -21.58 28.16
C PHE A 62 -17.57 -20.29 27.70
N ASP A 63 -16.79 -19.32 27.22
CA ASP A 63 -17.28 -18.06 26.66
C ASP A 63 -18.22 -18.30 25.47
N GLN A 64 -17.85 -19.21 24.56
CA GLN A 64 -18.70 -19.58 23.44
C GLN A 64 -20.05 -20.10 23.91
N LYS A 65 -20.07 -21.01 24.89
CA LYS A 65 -21.33 -21.54 25.46
C LYS A 65 -22.17 -20.46 26.11
N LEU A 66 -21.55 -19.51 26.84
CA LEU A 66 -22.28 -18.40 27.43
C LEU A 66 -22.96 -17.54 26.36
N LEU A 67 -22.23 -17.18 25.32
CA LEU A 67 -22.75 -16.35 24.22
C LEU A 67 -23.82 -17.09 23.40
N ASP A 68 -23.64 -18.38 23.16
CA ASP A 68 -24.62 -19.21 22.46
C ASP A 68 -25.91 -19.38 23.30
N ASN A 69 -25.80 -19.51 24.62
CA ASN A 69 -26.97 -19.57 25.51
C ASN A 69 -27.73 -18.22 25.57
N SER A 70 -27.02 -17.11 25.36
CA SER A 70 -27.61 -15.77 25.26
C SER A 70 -28.05 -15.40 23.85
N LYS A 71 -28.00 -16.33 22.89
CA LYS A 71 -28.28 -16.08 21.47
C LYS A 71 -29.61 -15.37 21.21
N ALA A 72 -30.69 -15.74 21.88
CA ALA A 72 -32.00 -15.08 21.69
C ALA A 72 -32.04 -13.62 22.17
N PHE A 73 -31.21 -13.24 23.15
CA PHE A 73 -31.05 -11.87 23.61
C PHE A 73 -30.15 -11.08 22.67
N ILE A 74 -29.03 -11.69 22.26
CA ILE A 74 -28.08 -11.12 21.30
C ILE A 74 -28.75 -10.87 19.93
N ASP A 75 -29.56 -11.81 19.46
CA ASP A 75 -30.21 -11.74 18.16
C ASP A 75 -31.40 -10.75 18.15
N LYS A 76 -31.95 -10.34 19.32
CA LYS A 76 -32.91 -9.22 19.41
C LYS A 76 -32.25 -7.86 19.17
N GLY A 77 -31.00 -7.67 19.60
CA GLY A 77 -30.18 -6.51 19.21
C GLY A 77 -29.84 -6.52 17.72
N ALA A 78 -29.65 -7.72 17.14
CA ALA A 78 -29.40 -7.88 15.71
C ALA A 78 -30.61 -7.54 14.81
N GLN A 79 -31.85 -7.62 15.30
CA GLN A 79 -33.02 -7.15 14.53
C GLN A 79 -33.06 -5.62 14.37
N ASN A 80 -32.40 -4.86 15.25
CA ASN A 80 -32.15 -3.44 15.02
C ASN A 80 -31.05 -3.21 13.96
N GLN A 81 -30.34 -4.25 13.51
CA GLN A 81 -29.29 -4.18 12.48
C GLN A 81 -29.74 -4.67 11.09
N GLU A 82 -30.84 -5.43 10.95
CA GLU A 82 -31.36 -5.78 9.62
C GLU A 82 -32.06 -4.59 8.91
N GLU A 83 -32.56 -3.60 9.67
CA GLU A 83 -32.95 -2.29 9.12
C GLU A 83 -31.81 -1.24 9.13
N ASP A 84 -30.68 -1.52 9.80
CA ASP A 84 -29.53 -0.62 9.93
C ASP A 84 -28.28 -1.09 9.18
N SER A 85 -28.49 -1.65 7.98
CA SER A 85 -27.43 -1.87 6.98
C SER A 85 -27.01 -0.60 6.23
N THR A 86 -27.37 0.59 6.74
CA THR A 86 -26.79 1.85 6.26
C THR A 86 -25.74 2.32 7.24
N GLN A 87 -24.48 2.36 6.77
CA GLN A 87 -23.38 3.14 7.35
C GLN A 87 -23.87 4.37 8.12
N PRO A 88 -23.24 4.78 9.24
CA PRO A 88 -23.62 6.01 9.94
C PRO A 88 -23.71 7.12 8.89
N LYS A 89 -24.94 7.61 8.64
CA LYS A 89 -25.22 8.52 7.53
C LYS A 89 -24.54 9.84 7.83
N SER A 90 -23.29 9.93 7.39
CA SER A 90 -22.50 11.15 7.39
C SER A 90 -23.37 12.25 6.78
N PRO A 91 -23.61 13.36 7.49
CA PRO A 91 -24.49 14.41 7.00
C PRO A 91 -24.06 14.81 5.60
N ALA A 92 -25.06 14.93 4.72
CA ALA A 92 -24.84 15.16 3.31
C ALA A 92 -25.70 16.32 2.82
N PHE A 93 -25.13 17.09 1.91
CA PHE A 93 -25.60 18.40 1.52
C PHE A 93 -25.57 18.56 0.00
N SER A 94 -26.53 19.30 -0.53
CA SER A 94 -26.54 19.79 -1.91
C SER A 94 -26.02 21.22 -1.90
N VAL A 95 -24.82 21.44 -2.43
CA VAL A 95 -24.09 22.70 -2.31
C VAL A 95 -23.98 23.39 -3.66
N GLY A 96 -24.34 24.67 -3.73
CA GLY A 96 -24.12 25.48 -4.93
C GLY A 96 -22.62 25.68 -5.21
N ARG A 97 -22.22 25.82 -6.47
CA ARG A 97 -20.80 26.00 -6.83
C ARG A 97 -20.19 27.28 -6.22
N GLU A 98 -20.92 28.39 -6.26
CA GLU A 98 -20.50 29.65 -5.63
C GLU A 98 -20.37 29.51 -4.11
N THR A 99 -21.34 28.82 -3.47
CA THR A 99 -21.26 28.55 -2.03
C THR A 99 -20.10 27.64 -1.68
N MET A 100 -19.82 26.62 -2.50
CA MET A 100 -18.66 25.77 -2.31
C MET A 100 -17.36 26.57 -2.40
N ASP A 101 -17.27 27.53 -3.32
CA ASP A 101 -16.09 28.41 -3.42
C ASP A 101 -15.94 29.27 -2.16
N GLN A 102 -17.03 29.78 -1.59
CA GLN A 102 -16.99 30.48 -0.29
C GLN A 102 -16.49 29.55 0.84
N ILE A 103 -16.98 28.31 0.88
CA ILE A 103 -16.52 27.30 1.85
C ILE A 103 -15.03 27.00 1.67
N LEU A 104 -14.53 26.88 0.43
CA LEU A 104 -13.11 26.70 0.16
C LEU A 104 -12.27 27.87 0.66
N GLN A 105 -12.74 29.11 0.51
CA GLN A 105 -12.04 30.29 1.03
C GLN A 105 -11.96 30.31 2.55
N GLU A 106 -13.01 29.86 3.24
CA GLU A 106 -12.98 29.71 4.70
C GLU A 106 -12.02 28.59 5.12
N LEU A 107 -12.06 27.43 4.46
CA LEU A 107 -11.14 26.32 4.71
C LEU A 107 -9.67 26.69 4.45
N LYS A 108 -9.39 27.58 3.50
CA LYS A 108 -8.03 28.04 3.16
C LYS A 108 -7.28 28.72 4.30
N LYS A 109 -8.01 29.24 5.29
CA LYS A 109 -7.42 29.84 6.50
C LYS A 109 -6.66 28.80 7.31
N GLU A 110 -7.14 27.56 7.33
CA GLU A 110 -6.58 26.46 8.12
C GLU A 110 -5.88 25.39 7.26
N TYR A 111 -6.26 25.26 5.98
CA TYR A 111 -5.79 24.22 5.09
C TYR A 111 -5.22 24.76 3.78
N ARG A 112 -4.17 24.14 3.26
CA ARG A 112 -3.83 24.23 1.84
C ARG A 112 -4.64 23.21 1.07
N ILE A 113 -5.40 23.65 0.08
CA ILE A 113 -6.37 22.80 -0.60
C ILE A 113 -5.88 22.44 -1.99
N PHE A 114 -5.73 21.15 -2.26
CA PHE A 114 -5.20 20.64 -3.52
C PHE A 114 -6.20 19.74 -4.23
N ALA A 115 -6.22 19.84 -5.56
CA ALA A 115 -6.99 18.96 -6.43
C ALA A 115 -6.30 18.82 -7.79
N PRO A 116 -6.69 17.84 -8.64
CA PRO A 116 -6.23 17.79 -10.02
C PRO A 116 -6.64 19.07 -10.76
N LYS A 117 -5.67 19.81 -11.28
CA LYS A 117 -5.86 21.04 -12.08
C LYS A 117 -5.33 20.84 -13.49
N ARG A 118 -5.93 21.56 -14.44
CA ARG A 118 -5.46 21.63 -15.83
C ARG A 118 -4.38 22.70 -15.95
N TYR A 119 -3.24 22.31 -16.49
CA TYR A 119 -2.15 23.19 -16.89
C TYR A 119 -2.04 23.17 -18.41
N GLU A 120 -2.56 24.21 -19.05
CA GLU A 120 -2.63 24.28 -20.51
C GLU A 120 -1.24 24.25 -21.14
N LYS A 121 -1.10 23.49 -22.23
CA LYS A 121 0.15 23.38 -23.03
C LYS A 121 1.40 22.98 -22.22
N ARG A 122 1.22 22.34 -21.07
CA ARG A 122 2.31 21.81 -20.22
C ARG A 122 2.42 20.29 -20.24
N GLY A 123 1.69 19.62 -21.14
CA GLY A 123 1.72 18.18 -21.33
C GLY A 123 3.02 17.69 -21.97
N SER A 124 3.08 16.39 -22.31
CA SER A 124 4.25 15.78 -22.94
C SER A 124 4.52 16.30 -24.35
N LYS A 125 3.49 16.80 -25.03
CA LYS A 125 3.55 17.49 -26.31
C LYS A 125 3.14 18.95 -26.11
N SER A 126 3.70 19.87 -26.89
CA SER A 126 3.41 21.32 -26.81
C SER A 126 1.93 21.68 -27.00
N SER A 127 1.15 20.80 -27.65
CA SER A 127 -0.28 20.94 -27.88
C SER A 127 -1.17 20.24 -26.84
N THR A 128 -0.58 19.56 -25.86
CA THR A 128 -1.33 18.78 -24.86
C THR A 128 -1.30 19.46 -23.50
N ASP A 129 -2.39 19.33 -22.76
CA ASP A 129 -2.48 19.81 -21.39
C ASP A 129 -1.88 18.80 -20.42
N LEU A 130 -1.49 19.28 -19.24
CA LEU A 130 -1.05 18.47 -18.12
C LEU A 130 -2.10 18.55 -17.01
N ILE A 131 -2.57 17.40 -16.52
CA ILE A 131 -3.44 17.33 -15.35
C ILE A 131 -2.61 16.90 -14.15
N ARG A 132 -2.36 17.83 -13.24
CA ARG A 132 -1.50 17.62 -12.07
C ARG A 132 -2.17 18.21 -10.84
N TYR A 133 -1.90 17.62 -9.67
CA TYR A 133 -2.44 18.17 -8.45
C TYR A 133 -1.80 19.53 -8.16
N GLY A 134 -2.62 20.52 -7.80
CA GLY A 134 -2.18 21.87 -7.48
C GLY A 134 -3.17 22.56 -6.55
N GLU A 135 -2.76 23.68 -5.94
CA GLU A 135 -3.64 24.46 -5.09
C GLU A 135 -4.79 25.07 -5.90
N ILE A 136 -6.02 24.92 -5.42
CA ILE A 136 -7.25 25.44 -6.06
C ILE A 136 -7.82 26.61 -5.27
N ASP A 137 -8.43 27.57 -5.95
CA ASP A 137 -9.21 28.68 -5.39
C ASP A 137 -10.72 28.50 -5.59
N SER A 138 -11.10 27.74 -6.62
CA SER A 138 -12.48 27.40 -6.95
C SER A 138 -12.65 25.91 -7.28
N VAL A 139 -13.83 25.37 -6.98
CA VAL A 139 -14.24 24.01 -7.35
C VAL A 139 -14.33 23.81 -8.87
N GLN A 140 -14.44 24.88 -9.66
CA GLN A 140 -14.40 24.78 -11.13
C GLN A 140 -13.01 24.47 -11.68
N GLU A 141 -11.95 24.69 -10.91
CA GLU A 141 -10.59 24.34 -11.31
C GLU A 141 -10.30 22.84 -11.19
N ILE A 142 -11.16 22.10 -10.49
CA ILE A 142 -11.01 20.67 -10.25
C ILE A 142 -11.37 19.90 -11.52
N VAL A 143 -10.38 19.22 -12.08
CA VAL A 143 -10.56 18.30 -13.21
C VAL A 143 -10.94 16.92 -12.67
N HIS A 144 -12.19 16.52 -12.86
CA HIS A 144 -12.70 15.25 -12.35
C HIS A 144 -12.97 14.20 -13.45
N GLU A 145 -13.16 14.64 -14.70
CA GLU A 145 -13.60 13.82 -15.85
C GLU A 145 -12.46 12.99 -16.45
N ILE A 146 -11.22 13.48 -16.38
CA ILE A 146 -10.04 12.79 -16.93
C ILE A 146 -9.01 12.49 -15.86
N GLN A 147 -8.17 11.48 -16.11
CA GLN A 147 -7.16 11.08 -15.14
C GLN A 147 -6.05 12.12 -14.98
N SER A 148 -5.66 12.41 -13.74
CA SER A 148 -4.43 13.16 -13.51
C SER A 148 -3.21 12.36 -13.99
N ASP A 149 -2.27 13.05 -14.63
CA ASP A 149 -1.02 12.46 -15.12
C ASP A 149 -0.10 12.06 -13.96
N PHE A 150 -0.18 12.79 -12.84
CA PHE A 150 0.57 12.54 -11.62
C PHE A 150 -0.37 12.22 -10.45
N SER A 151 0.07 11.33 -9.56
CA SER A 151 -0.58 11.08 -8.27
C SER A 151 -0.41 12.27 -7.31
N PRO A 152 -1.24 12.41 -6.25
CA PRO A 152 -1.06 13.45 -5.24
C PRO A 152 0.18 13.31 -4.35
N LYS A 153 1.02 12.28 -4.58
CA LYS A 153 2.21 11.95 -3.78
C LYS A 153 3.09 13.16 -3.46
N GLU A 154 3.33 14.03 -4.45
CA GLU A 154 4.21 15.20 -4.30
C GLU A 154 3.73 16.25 -3.30
N ILE A 155 2.45 16.23 -2.91
CA ILE A 155 1.88 17.21 -1.99
C ILE A 155 2.34 16.94 -0.55
N TYR A 156 2.37 15.67 -0.14
CA TYR A 156 2.69 15.27 1.23
C TYR A 156 4.03 14.54 1.34
N TYR A 157 4.58 14.06 0.22
CA TYR A 157 5.92 13.51 0.12
C TYR A 157 6.69 14.29 -0.95
N PRO A 158 7.34 15.42 -0.60
CA PRO A 158 7.92 16.32 -1.60
C PRO A 158 9.07 15.68 -2.38
N ILE A 159 9.25 16.11 -3.63
CA ILE A 159 10.32 15.61 -4.53
C ILE A 159 11.70 15.82 -3.91
N THR A 160 11.87 16.91 -3.17
CA THR A 160 13.08 17.23 -2.43
C THR A 160 12.66 17.73 -1.05
N GLN A 161 13.19 17.09 -0.02
CA GLN A 161 12.95 17.43 1.37
C GLN A 161 14.31 17.69 2.04
N THR A 162 14.54 18.90 2.53
CA THR A 162 15.67 19.16 3.41
C THR A 162 15.40 18.50 4.76
N MET A 163 16.28 17.61 5.19
CA MET A 163 16.12 16.82 6.42
C MET A 163 16.88 17.48 7.57
N ILE A 164 18.10 17.93 7.30
CA ILE A 164 19.00 18.54 8.28
C ILE A 164 19.84 19.59 7.56
N ARG A 165 20.02 20.75 8.18
CA ARG A 165 21.08 21.70 7.83
C ARG A 165 22.23 21.50 8.82
N PHE A 166 23.45 21.40 8.32
CA PHE A 166 24.62 21.25 9.15
C PHE A 166 25.57 22.42 8.93
N ARG A 167 26.20 22.86 10.02
CA ARG A 167 27.27 23.86 10.05
C ARG A 167 28.35 23.34 10.97
N GLU A 168 29.59 23.25 10.52
CA GLU A 168 30.77 22.74 11.27
C GLU A 168 30.47 21.80 12.46
N ASN A 169 30.06 22.34 13.61
CA ASN A 169 29.82 21.61 14.86
C ASN A 169 28.33 21.42 15.26
N GLN A 170 27.37 21.72 14.38
CA GLN A 170 25.94 21.69 14.66
C GLN A 170 25.15 21.12 13.49
N SER A 171 24.06 20.42 13.82
CA SER A 171 23.08 19.91 12.88
C SER A 171 21.70 20.30 13.39
N ILE A 172 20.97 21.08 12.61
CA ILE A 172 19.64 21.58 12.94
C ILE A 172 18.62 21.03 11.95
N GLU A 173 17.48 20.60 12.48
CA GLU A 173 16.29 20.39 11.67
C GLU A 173 15.51 21.72 11.61
N GLU A 174 15.12 22.14 10.42
CA GLU A 174 14.19 23.26 10.26
C GLU A 174 12.81 22.73 9.89
N PRO A 175 11.83 22.79 10.80
CA PRO A 175 10.46 22.41 10.49
C PRO A 175 9.85 23.35 9.44
N SER A 176 8.86 22.85 8.71
CA SER A 176 8.07 23.67 7.77
C SER A 176 7.50 24.90 8.47
N ALA A 177 7.77 26.08 7.91
CA ALA A 177 7.21 27.35 8.39
C ALA A 177 5.67 27.41 8.29
N ASP A 178 5.07 26.69 7.33
CA ASP A 178 3.61 26.64 7.18
C ASP A 178 3.00 25.58 8.14
N SER A 179 2.18 26.06 9.08
CA SER A 179 1.49 25.26 10.08
C SER A 179 0.12 24.74 9.62
N ARG A 180 -0.39 25.20 8.47
CA ARG A 180 -1.71 24.78 7.96
C ARG A 180 -1.76 23.29 7.67
N GLY A 181 -2.96 22.72 7.80
CA GLY A 181 -3.27 21.39 7.31
C GLY A 181 -3.22 21.32 5.78
N VAL A 182 -3.36 20.13 5.23
CA VAL A 182 -3.41 19.87 3.79
C VAL A 182 -4.68 19.10 3.49
N LEU A 183 -5.58 19.68 2.71
CA LEU A 183 -6.81 19.04 2.26
C LEU A 183 -6.66 18.64 0.79
N ILE A 184 -6.73 17.33 0.48
CA ILE A 184 -6.51 16.82 -0.87
C ILE A 184 -7.80 16.21 -1.42
N PHE A 185 -8.29 16.74 -2.53
CA PHE A 185 -9.35 16.14 -3.34
C PHE A 185 -8.76 14.99 -4.15
N ALA A 186 -8.91 13.76 -3.68
CA ALA A 186 -8.24 12.60 -4.22
C ALA A 186 -9.22 11.48 -4.61
N ARG A 187 -8.79 10.62 -5.53
CA ARG A 187 -9.56 9.43 -5.90
C ARG A 187 -9.27 8.27 -4.95
N PRO A 188 -10.16 7.26 -4.87
CA PRO A 188 -9.95 6.11 -4.00
C PRO A 188 -8.62 5.40 -4.21
N CYS A 189 -8.19 5.20 -5.46
CA CYS A 189 -6.92 4.55 -5.77
C CYS A 189 -5.71 5.42 -5.41
N ASP A 190 -5.85 6.75 -5.44
CA ASP A 190 -4.83 7.68 -4.98
C ASP A 190 -4.69 7.60 -3.46
N ILE A 191 -5.80 7.66 -2.71
CA ILE A 191 -5.84 7.54 -1.24
C ILE A 191 -5.25 6.20 -0.78
N ASN A 192 -5.67 5.09 -1.40
CA ASN A 192 -5.06 3.78 -1.13
C ASN A 192 -3.57 3.75 -1.46
N GLY A 193 -3.12 4.54 -2.45
CA GLY A 193 -1.71 4.68 -2.78
C GLY A 193 -0.90 5.35 -1.68
N ILE A 194 -1.48 6.37 -1.04
CA ILE A 194 -0.92 7.04 0.15
C ILE A 194 -0.80 6.04 1.29
N LYS A 195 -1.84 5.23 1.53
CA LYS A 195 -1.77 4.14 2.52
C LYS A 195 -0.60 3.18 2.24
N ARG A 196 -0.23 2.93 0.98
CA ARG A 196 0.96 2.10 0.68
C ARG A 196 2.27 2.79 1.07
N LEU A 197 2.33 4.11 1.00
CA LEU A 197 3.47 4.87 1.52
C LEU A 197 3.47 4.90 3.04
N ASP A 198 2.31 5.03 3.68
CA ASP A 198 2.17 4.94 5.15
C ASP A 198 2.77 3.62 5.65
N ASN A 199 2.41 2.48 5.06
CA ASN A 199 3.02 1.20 5.39
C ASN A 199 4.56 1.19 5.22
N ILE A 200 5.09 1.79 4.15
CA ILE A 200 6.53 1.77 3.87
C ILE A 200 7.33 2.72 4.77
N PHE A 201 6.77 3.88 5.11
CA PHE A 201 7.49 4.89 5.88
C PHE A 201 7.23 4.79 7.38
N LEU A 202 6.04 4.34 7.80
CA LEU A 202 5.64 4.32 9.21
C LEU A 202 5.75 2.92 9.84
N GLU A 203 5.44 1.86 9.09
CA GLU A 203 5.33 0.50 9.65
C GLU A 203 6.54 -0.39 9.33
N ASN A 204 7.29 -0.07 8.27
CA ASN A 204 8.37 -0.90 7.77
C ASN A 204 9.68 -0.72 8.57
N GLY A 205 10.15 -1.78 9.23
CA GLY A 205 11.45 -1.77 9.91
C GLY A 205 11.40 -1.36 11.39
N GLY A 206 10.20 -1.31 11.99
CA GLY A 206 10.00 -1.17 13.43
C GLY A 206 10.07 0.25 13.99
N HIS A 207 10.41 1.25 13.17
CA HIS A 207 10.39 2.67 13.55
C HIS A 207 9.82 3.49 12.40
N GLY A 208 8.89 4.39 12.72
CA GLY A 208 8.31 5.29 11.74
C GLY A 208 9.26 6.41 11.34
N ASP A 209 9.20 6.79 10.07
CA ASP A 209 9.90 7.95 9.53
C ASP A 209 9.23 9.24 10.02
N VAL A 210 9.87 9.88 11.01
CA VAL A 210 9.37 11.10 11.65
C VAL A 210 9.15 12.26 10.69
N TYR A 211 9.90 12.32 9.57
CA TYR A 211 9.76 13.39 8.58
C TYR A 211 8.54 13.17 7.70
N TYR A 212 8.26 11.92 7.37
CA TYR A 212 7.05 11.54 6.65
C TYR A 212 5.81 11.66 7.54
N GLU A 213 5.88 11.19 8.78
CA GLU A 213 4.79 11.24 9.77
C GLU A 213 4.26 12.66 9.95
N ARG A 214 5.15 13.63 10.22
CA ARG A 214 4.79 15.05 10.39
C ARG A 214 4.09 15.67 9.18
N LEU A 215 4.44 15.23 7.96
CA LEU A 215 3.78 15.69 6.75
C LEU A 215 2.43 14.99 6.56
N ARG A 216 2.38 13.68 6.82
CA ARG A 216 1.19 12.84 6.67
C ARG A 216 0.09 13.20 7.68
N ASP A 217 0.44 13.59 8.90
CA ASP A 217 -0.49 14.00 9.97
C ASP A 217 -1.31 15.24 9.59
N LYS A 218 -0.75 16.12 8.77
CA LYS A 218 -1.42 17.31 8.26
C LYS A 218 -2.45 16.99 7.17
N VAL A 219 -2.40 15.80 6.57
CA VAL A 219 -3.22 15.46 5.41
C VAL A 219 -4.60 15.00 5.82
N ARG A 220 -5.63 15.57 5.17
CA ARG A 220 -7.02 15.13 5.17
C ARG A 220 -7.50 14.98 3.73
N PHE A 221 -8.45 14.08 3.50
CA PHE A 221 -8.94 13.78 2.15
C PHE A 221 -10.38 14.18 1.92
N VAL A 222 -10.63 14.73 0.74
CA VAL A 222 -11.95 14.76 0.12
C VAL A 222 -11.96 13.70 -0.98
N VAL A 223 -12.70 12.61 -0.79
CA VAL A 223 -12.77 11.57 -1.82
C VAL A 223 -13.67 12.04 -2.97
N MET A 224 -13.11 12.07 -4.16
CA MET A 224 -13.85 12.31 -5.40
C MET A 224 -14.31 10.97 -5.96
N GLU A 225 -15.59 10.88 -6.32
CA GLU A 225 -16.09 9.72 -7.05
C GLU A 225 -15.34 9.54 -8.38
N CYS A 226 -15.16 8.28 -8.77
CA CYS A 226 -14.55 7.93 -10.04
C CYS A 226 -15.64 7.39 -10.98
N GLY A 227 -15.90 8.10 -12.08
CA GLY A 227 -16.97 7.80 -13.03
C GLY A 227 -16.67 6.64 -13.99
N GLY A 228 -16.39 5.45 -13.47
CA GLY A 228 -16.22 4.22 -14.28
C GLY A 228 -14.78 3.86 -14.66
N GLY A 229 -13.79 4.65 -14.24
CA GLY A 229 -12.37 4.40 -14.53
C GLY A 229 -11.95 4.77 -15.97
N TRP A 230 -10.67 4.56 -16.29
CA TRP A 230 -10.07 4.80 -17.61
C TRP A 230 -9.51 3.52 -18.21
N ASP A 231 -9.19 3.57 -19.50
CA ASP A 231 -8.76 2.40 -20.31
C ASP A 231 -7.56 1.63 -19.72
N ASP A 232 -6.65 2.33 -19.04
CA ASP A 232 -5.43 1.73 -18.47
C ASP A 232 -5.52 1.33 -17.00
N CYS A 233 -6.64 1.64 -16.33
CA CYS A 233 -6.77 1.30 -14.92
C CYS A 233 -7.38 -0.10 -14.72
N PHE A 234 -6.96 -0.74 -13.64
CA PHE A 234 -7.38 -2.07 -13.18
C PHE A 234 -7.45 -2.09 -11.64
N CYS A 235 -7.82 -0.95 -11.03
CA CYS A 235 -7.86 -0.76 -9.58
C CYS A 235 -8.86 -1.69 -8.87
N VAL A 236 -9.90 -2.15 -9.57
CA VAL A 236 -10.86 -3.15 -9.08
C VAL A 236 -10.16 -4.49 -8.89
N SER A 237 -9.36 -4.95 -9.86
CA SER A 237 -8.54 -6.17 -9.71
C SER A 237 -7.54 -6.08 -8.57
N MET A 238 -7.10 -4.87 -8.22
CA MET A 238 -6.23 -4.62 -7.08
C MET A 238 -6.97 -4.38 -5.75
N GLY A 239 -8.31 -4.32 -5.75
CA GLY A 239 -9.11 -4.02 -4.55
C GLY A 239 -8.96 -2.59 -4.00
N THR A 240 -8.57 -1.62 -4.85
CA THR A 240 -8.24 -0.23 -4.45
C THR A 240 -9.16 0.82 -5.09
N ASN A 241 -10.26 0.37 -5.68
CA ASN A 241 -11.33 1.17 -6.27
C ASN A 241 -12.20 1.91 -5.24
N LYS A 242 -12.14 1.53 -3.96
CA LYS A 242 -12.89 2.12 -2.84
C LYS A 242 -11.97 2.47 -1.68
N THR A 243 -12.39 3.38 -0.81
CA THR A 243 -11.68 3.72 0.43
C THR A 243 -12.67 4.21 1.47
N GLU A 244 -12.32 4.00 2.74
CA GLU A 244 -13.02 4.59 3.89
C GLU A 244 -12.18 5.67 4.59
N ASP A 245 -10.93 5.87 4.17
CA ASP A 245 -9.99 6.84 4.73
C ASP A 245 -10.18 8.22 4.09
N TYR A 246 -11.24 8.92 4.49
CA TYR A 246 -11.54 10.28 4.02
C TYR A 246 -12.33 11.06 5.07
N SER A 247 -12.18 12.39 5.04
CA SER A 247 -12.92 13.33 5.91
C SER A 247 -14.23 13.78 5.25
N MET A 248 -14.22 13.94 3.92
CA MET A 248 -15.40 14.30 3.14
C MET A 248 -15.45 13.51 1.83
N ALA A 249 -16.63 13.40 1.23
CA ALA A 249 -16.83 12.86 -0.11
C ALA A 249 -17.55 13.87 -0.99
N ILE A 250 -17.25 13.89 -2.29
CA ILE A 250 -17.85 14.82 -3.25
C ILE A 250 -18.24 14.13 -4.56
N ARG A 251 -19.43 14.48 -5.05
CA ARG A 251 -19.90 14.21 -6.42
C ARG A 251 -20.12 15.53 -7.15
N PHE A 252 -19.57 15.60 -8.36
CA PHE A 252 -19.70 16.75 -9.25
C PHE A 252 -20.96 16.61 -10.12
N ASP A 253 -22.13 16.95 -9.56
CA ASP A 253 -23.38 17.04 -10.32
C ASP A 253 -23.56 18.45 -10.92
N HIS A 254 -24.52 18.58 -11.84
CA HIS A 254 -24.96 19.86 -12.40
C HIS A 254 -26.44 20.08 -12.04
N PRO A 255 -26.86 21.25 -11.54
CA PRO A 255 -26.08 22.48 -11.34
C PRO A 255 -25.33 22.58 -9.99
N SER A 256 -25.53 21.64 -9.07
CA SER A 256 -24.98 21.66 -7.71
C SER A 256 -24.08 20.45 -7.41
N LEU A 257 -23.23 20.56 -6.40
CA LEU A 257 -22.40 19.47 -5.89
C LEU A 257 -23.14 18.69 -4.80
N LEU A 258 -22.83 17.40 -4.66
CA LEU A 258 -23.21 16.64 -3.46
C LEU A 258 -21.97 16.44 -2.60
N VAL A 259 -22.07 16.82 -1.33
CA VAL A 259 -20.98 16.67 -0.35
C VAL A 259 -21.46 15.85 0.82
N SER A 260 -20.71 14.83 1.22
CA SER A 260 -20.93 14.10 2.47
C SER A 260 -19.77 14.38 3.41
N VAL A 261 -20.08 14.70 4.67
CA VAL A 261 -19.09 15.07 5.68
C VAL A 261 -19.01 13.97 6.72
N LYS A 262 -17.92 13.20 6.67
CA LYS A 262 -17.66 12.08 7.58
C LYS A 262 -16.96 12.55 8.86
N ASP A 263 -16.05 13.50 8.71
CA ASP A 263 -15.31 14.11 9.82
C ASP A 263 -16.06 15.35 10.34
N GLN A 264 -16.47 15.30 11.60
CA GLN A 264 -17.29 16.32 12.24
C GLN A 264 -16.59 17.69 12.32
N ALA A 265 -15.26 17.74 12.24
CA ALA A 265 -14.52 18.99 12.18
C ALA A 265 -14.91 19.85 10.96
N PHE A 266 -15.38 19.22 9.88
CA PHE A 266 -15.81 19.92 8.67
C PHE A 266 -17.31 20.24 8.64
N ALA A 267 -18.11 19.68 9.54
CA ALA A 267 -19.57 19.87 9.53
C ALA A 267 -20.00 21.35 9.68
N PRO A 268 -19.34 22.21 10.49
CA PRO A 268 -19.72 23.62 10.63
C PRO A 268 -19.68 24.41 9.32
N TYR A 269 -18.82 24.04 8.36
CA TYR A 269 -18.74 24.75 7.08
C TYR A 269 -19.98 24.55 6.19
N PHE A 270 -20.83 23.57 6.49
CA PHE A 270 -22.00 23.21 5.68
C PHE A 270 -23.34 23.46 6.40
N SER A 271 -23.33 24.13 7.57
CA SER A 271 -24.53 24.24 8.43
C SER A 271 -25.72 24.97 7.79
N GLY A 272 -25.48 25.80 6.77
CA GLY A 272 -26.52 26.51 6.02
C GLY A 272 -27.05 25.76 4.79
N GLU A 273 -26.46 24.62 4.43
CA GLU A 273 -26.74 23.94 3.17
C GLU A 273 -27.92 22.96 3.26
N LYS A 274 -28.57 22.72 2.11
CA LYS A 274 -29.73 21.83 2.05
C LYS A 274 -29.31 20.38 2.24
N SER A 275 -29.80 19.74 3.30
CA SER A 275 -29.59 18.31 3.54
C SER A 275 -30.14 17.48 2.38
N LYS A 276 -29.33 16.55 1.87
CA LYS A 276 -29.69 15.65 0.77
C LYS A 276 -28.96 14.33 0.96
N LYS A 277 -29.67 13.20 0.78
CA LYS A 277 -29.04 11.87 0.85
C LYS A 277 -27.98 11.73 -0.24
N PHE A 278 -26.76 11.41 0.16
CA PHE A 278 -25.66 11.12 -0.72
C PHE A 278 -24.76 10.06 -0.08
N ILE A 279 -24.46 9.02 -0.86
CA ILE A 279 -23.52 7.97 -0.51
C ILE A 279 -22.52 7.91 -1.67
N PRO A 280 -21.20 8.02 -1.42
CA PRO A 280 -20.21 7.96 -2.47
C PRO A 280 -20.25 6.61 -3.18
N GLN A 281 -20.23 6.66 -4.50
CA GLN A 281 -20.19 5.50 -5.37
C GLN A 281 -18.76 5.26 -5.86
N PHE A 282 -18.41 3.97 -5.90
CA PHE A 282 -17.10 3.52 -6.33
C PHE A 282 -17.23 2.64 -7.57
N VAL A 283 -16.19 2.66 -8.41
CA VAL A 283 -16.12 1.85 -9.63
C VAL A 283 -16.22 0.37 -9.27
N THR A 284 -17.12 -0.38 -9.89
CA THR A 284 -17.31 -1.81 -9.64
C THR A 284 -16.64 -2.70 -10.66
N SER A 285 -16.27 -2.17 -11.84
CA SER A 285 -15.56 -2.90 -12.89
C SER A 285 -14.62 -1.99 -13.67
N ASN A 286 -13.53 -2.54 -14.19
CA ASN A 286 -12.62 -1.85 -15.11
C ASN A 286 -12.63 -2.54 -16.48
N LYS A 287 -12.23 -1.82 -17.54
CA LYS A 287 -12.07 -2.40 -18.89
C LYS A 287 -10.97 -3.47 -18.92
N LYS A 288 -9.88 -3.22 -18.19
CA LYS A 288 -8.78 -4.17 -17.99
C LYS A 288 -9.00 -4.95 -16.69
N ILE A 289 -8.93 -6.28 -16.76
CA ILE A 289 -9.03 -7.18 -15.61
C ILE A 289 -7.67 -7.87 -15.44
N ALA A 290 -6.96 -7.58 -14.36
CA ALA A 290 -5.63 -8.11 -14.14
C ALA A 290 -5.70 -9.51 -13.53
N GLN A 291 -4.99 -10.48 -14.12
CA GLN A 291 -4.75 -11.78 -13.52
C GLN A 291 -3.52 -11.69 -12.63
N LEU A 292 -3.72 -11.77 -11.32
CA LEU A 292 -2.64 -11.61 -10.35
C LEU A 292 -1.84 -12.91 -10.19
N PRO A 293 -0.51 -12.85 -10.19
CA PRO A 293 0.33 -14.04 -10.04
C PRO A 293 0.17 -14.64 -8.64
N LYS A 294 0.06 -15.97 -8.58
CA LYS A 294 -0.04 -16.72 -7.32
C LYS A 294 1.36 -17.22 -6.91
N ILE A 295 2.02 -16.49 -6.01
CA ILE A 295 3.32 -16.85 -5.45
C ILE A 295 3.15 -17.14 -3.96
N GLN A 296 2.98 -18.42 -3.61
CA GLN A 296 2.66 -18.86 -2.24
C GLN A 296 3.89 -19.28 -1.44
N ASN A 297 4.97 -19.67 -2.11
CA ASN A 297 6.16 -20.22 -1.46
C ASN A 297 7.46 -19.81 -2.16
N ARG A 298 8.58 -20.16 -1.54
CA ARG A 298 9.93 -19.83 -2.05
C ARG A 298 10.27 -20.53 -3.37
N VAL A 299 9.65 -21.67 -3.68
CA VAL A 299 9.86 -22.38 -4.95
C VAL A 299 9.27 -21.57 -6.09
N GLN A 300 8.00 -21.18 -5.97
CA GLN A 300 7.32 -20.32 -6.96
C GLN A 300 7.98 -18.96 -7.09
N LEU A 301 8.48 -18.40 -5.98
CA LEU A 301 9.25 -17.15 -6.04
C LEU A 301 10.53 -17.33 -6.86
N LYS A 302 11.25 -18.44 -6.68
CA LYS A 302 12.46 -18.74 -7.43
C LYS A 302 12.16 -18.96 -8.91
N GLU A 303 11.05 -19.62 -9.24
CA GLU A 303 10.55 -19.73 -10.61
C GLU A 303 10.28 -18.34 -11.20
N ALA A 304 9.48 -17.52 -10.51
CA ALA A 304 9.17 -16.15 -10.92
C ALA A 304 10.43 -15.31 -11.18
N ILE A 305 11.46 -15.45 -10.34
CA ILE A 305 12.72 -14.70 -10.46
C ILE A 305 13.52 -15.10 -11.70
N ASN A 306 13.46 -16.37 -12.09
CA ASN A 306 14.27 -16.97 -13.15
C ASN A 306 13.55 -17.00 -14.52
N LEU A 307 12.34 -16.46 -14.63
CA LEU A 307 11.63 -16.41 -15.89
C LEU A 307 12.42 -15.63 -16.95
N GLU A 308 12.56 -16.20 -18.13
CA GLU A 308 13.35 -15.62 -19.23
C GLU A 308 12.74 -14.33 -19.79
N PHE A 309 11.41 -14.15 -19.68
CA PHE A 309 10.73 -12.95 -20.20
C PHE A 309 11.23 -11.64 -19.57
N TRP A 310 11.87 -11.68 -18.39
CA TRP A 310 12.50 -10.49 -17.81
C TRP A 310 13.57 -9.88 -18.71
N LYS A 311 14.27 -10.70 -19.52
CA LYS A 311 15.33 -10.24 -20.42
C LYS A 311 14.80 -9.36 -21.55
N GLU A 312 13.53 -9.47 -21.91
CA GLU A 312 12.94 -8.62 -22.96
C GLU A 312 12.95 -7.13 -22.58
N PHE A 313 12.89 -6.84 -21.29
CA PHE A 313 12.99 -5.45 -20.82
C PHE A 313 14.40 -4.89 -20.95
N ASP A 314 15.44 -5.70 -21.12
CA ASP A 314 16.82 -5.22 -21.29
C ASP A 314 16.97 -4.41 -22.59
N GLU A 315 16.18 -4.72 -23.62
CA GLU A 315 16.15 -4.01 -24.90
C GLU A 315 15.06 -2.93 -24.95
N GLN A 316 13.93 -3.16 -24.27
CA GLN A 316 12.78 -2.24 -24.32
C GLN A 316 12.90 -1.07 -23.34
N CYS A 317 13.32 -1.33 -22.10
CA CYS A 317 13.26 -0.36 -21.02
C CYS A 317 14.52 0.51 -20.96
N ILE A 318 14.36 1.81 -21.18
CA ILE A 318 15.46 2.79 -21.13
C ILE A 318 15.83 3.26 -19.71
N GLY A 319 15.30 2.62 -18.65
CA GLY A 319 15.68 2.92 -17.27
C GLY A 319 15.32 4.32 -16.75
N CYS A 320 14.49 5.11 -17.44
CA CYS A 320 14.30 6.54 -17.16
C CYS A 320 13.56 6.88 -15.85
N GLY A 321 12.99 5.90 -15.14
CA GLY A 321 12.27 6.14 -13.88
C GLY A 321 10.94 6.90 -14.00
N GLY A 322 10.47 7.23 -15.20
CA GLY A 322 9.22 7.97 -15.41
C GLY A 322 7.99 7.31 -14.79
N CYS A 323 7.93 5.98 -14.78
CA CYS A 323 6.87 5.21 -14.12
C CYS A 323 6.87 5.40 -12.59
N SER A 324 8.03 5.59 -11.96
CA SER A 324 8.16 5.82 -10.51
C SER A 324 7.73 7.24 -10.13
N ALA A 325 7.98 8.22 -11.00
CA ALA A 325 7.61 9.62 -10.77
C ALA A 325 6.09 9.83 -10.69
N VAL A 326 5.32 9.15 -11.56
CA VAL A 326 3.85 9.26 -11.59
C VAL A 326 3.12 8.28 -10.66
N CYS A 327 3.83 7.26 -10.14
CA CYS A 327 3.25 6.25 -9.30
C CYS A 327 3.08 6.75 -7.86
N GLY A 328 1.83 6.71 -7.39
CA GLY A 328 1.46 7.11 -6.02
C GLY A 328 2.01 6.20 -4.92
N THR A 329 2.58 5.04 -5.27
CA THR A 329 3.10 4.07 -4.29
C THR A 329 4.61 3.88 -4.35
N CYS A 330 5.31 4.60 -5.24
CA CYS A 330 6.77 4.53 -5.27
C CYS A 330 7.39 5.39 -4.16
N SER A 331 8.12 4.73 -3.27
CA SER A 331 8.78 5.29 -2.08
C SER A 331 10.30 5.48 -2.23
N CYS A 332 10.88 5.14 -3.38
CA CYS A 332 12.33 5.24 -3.61
C CYS A 332 12.84 6.68 -3.43
N PHE A 333 13.94 6.84 -2.69
CA PHE A 333 14.66 8.10 -2.53
C PHE A 333 16.17 7.86 -2.39
N ASP A 334 16.93 8.90 -2.69
CA ASP A 334 18.34 9.03 -2.36
C ASP A 334 18.53 10.10 -1.28
N THR A 335 19.64 9.99 -0.56
CA THR A 335 20.09 11.01 0.40
C THR A 335 21.29 11.71 -0.19
N VAL A 336 21.18 13.03 -0.38
CA VAL A 336 22.20 13.85 -1.03
C VAL A 336 22.60 14.97 -0.09
N ASP A 337 23.89 15.14 0.13
CA ASP A 337 24.44 16.29 0.85
C ASP A 337 24.78 17.39 -0.16
N ILE A 338 24.26 18.59 0.07
CA ILE A 338 24.53 19.79 -0.72
C ILE A 338 25.41 20.71 0.12
N ILE A 339 26.64 20.93 -0.32
CA ILE A 339 27.57 21.88 0.29
C ILE A 339 27.37 23.25 -0.37
N TYR A 340 27.16 24.30 0.42
CA TYR A 340 26.81 25.61 -0.14
C TYR A 340 27.98 26.34 -0.80
N ALA A 341 29.20 26.10 -0.33
CA ALA A 341 30.42 26.65 -0.90
C ALA A 341 31.58 25.67 -0.73
N GLU A 342 32.46 25.54 -1.72
CA GLU A 342 33.58 24.59 -1.70
C GLU A 342 34.52 24.77 -0.50
N THR A 343 34.59 25.98 0.05
CA THR A 343 35.43 26.32 1.21
C THR A 343 34.70 26.24 2.55
N SER A 344 33.42 25.87 2.57
CA SER A 344 32.60 25.80 3.77
C SER A 344 32.23 24.36 4.10
N ASN A 345 32.15 24.06 5.39
CA ASN A 345 31.56 22.82 5.89
C ASN A 345 30.03 22.98 6.11
N ASP A 346 29.46 24.10 5.70
CA ASP A 346 28.03 24.35 5.78
C ASP A 346 27.30 23.72 4.59
N GLY A 347 26.21 23.04 4.89
CA GLY A 347 25.40 22.41 3.88
C GLY A 347 24.09 21.88 4.42
N GLU A 348 23.45 21.08 3.59
CA GLU A 348 22.22 20.42 3.97
C GLU A 348 22.10 19.03 3.39
N ARG A 349 21.54 18.14 4.19
CA ARG A 349 21.18 16.79 3.78
C ARG A 349 19.74 16.81 3.28
N ARG A 350 19.56 16.42 2.02
CA ARG A 350 18.26 16.32 1.37
C ARG A 350 17.90 14.86 1.12
N ARG A 351 16.64 14.54 1.35
CA ARG A 351 15.97 13.39 0.73
C ARG A 351 15.46 13.84 -0.63
N VAL A 352 15.85 13.13 -1.69
CA VAL A 352 15.41 13.42 -3.06
C VAL A 352 14.76 12.17 -3.63
N TRP A 353 13.61 12.30 -4.27
CA TRP A 353 12.98 11.18 -4.95
C TRP A 353 13.96 10.52 -5.91
N SER A 354 13.97 9.20 -5.87
CA SER A 354 14.77 8.36 -6.75
C SER A 354 13.89 7.27 -7.33
N SER A 355 14.49 6.31 -8.02
CA SER A 355 13.73 5.25 -8.66
C SER A 355 14.55 3.98 -8.76
N CYS A 356 13.94 2.86 -8.34
CA CYS A 356 14.50 1.52 -8.51
C CYS A 356 14.80 1.13 -9.96
N MET A 357 14.31 1.90 -10.95
CA MET A 357 14.60 1.74 -12.36
C MET A 357 15.92 2.39 -12.79
N LEU A 358 16.42 3.39 -12.04
CA LEU A 358 17.67 4.07 -12.34
C LEU A 358 18.86 3.15 -12.10
N ASP A 359 19.93 3.37 -12.84
CA ASP A 359 21.17 2.62 -12.72
C ASP A 359 21.92 2.92 -11.42
N THR A 360 21.91 4.17 -10.99
CA THR A 360 22.55 4.67 -9.78
C THR A 360 21.92 4.15 -8.49
N TYR A 361 20.64 3.75 -8.51
CA TYR A 361 19.88 3.44 -7.28
C TYR A 361 20.43 2.25 -6.46
N THR A 362 21.16 1.33 -7.09
CA THR A 362 21.82 0.22 -6.38
C THR A 362 23.33 0.29 -6.42
N MET A 363 23.86 1.43 -6.87
CA MET A 363 25.29 1.65 -6.91
C MET A 363 25.79 1.90 -5.49
N THR A 364 26.75 1.09 -5.06
CA THR A 364 27.46 1.25 -3.80
C THR A 364 28.62 2.22 -3.96
N ALA A 365 29.20 2.70 -2.85
CA ALA A 365 30.32 3.65 -2.89
C ALA A 365 31.53 3.14 -3.70
N GLY A 366 31.73 1.82 -3.81
CA GLY A 366 32.77 1.22 -4.66
C GLY A 366 32.40 1.12 -6.15
N GLY A 367 31.35 1.79 -6.61
CA GLY A 367 30.87 1.77 -8.01
C GLY A 367 30.18 0.47 -8.43
N SER A 368 30.15 -0.54 -7.56
CA SER A 368 29.49 -1.82 -7.84
C SER A 368 27.97 -1.69 -7.72
N ARG A 369 27.26 -2.36 -8.64
CA ARG A 369 25.79 -2.32 -8.77
C ARG A 369 25.20 -3.73 -8.69
N PHE A 370 24.17 -3.92 -7.86
CA PHE A 370 23.51 -5.23 -7.67
C PHE A 370 22.63 -5.64 -8.86
N ARG A 371 21.77 -4.75 -9.35
CA ARG A 371 20.86 -5.06 -10.48
C ARG A 371 21.41 -4.46 -11.76
N LYS A 372 22.12 -5.23 -12.57
CA LYS A 372 22.92 -4.69 -13.69
C LYS A 372 22.13 -4.37 -14.96
N THR A 373 20.91 -4.88 -15.11
CA THR A 373 20.12 -4.74 -16.35
C THR A 373 18.73 -4.14 -16.11
N PRO A 374 18.10 -3.51 -17.13
CA PRO A 374 16.73 -3.00 -17.02
C PRO A 374 15.70 -4.08 -16.67
N GLY A 375 15.86 -5.30 -17.17
CA GLY A 375 15.04 -6.47 -16.82
C GLY A 375 15.18 -6.88 -15.37
N ALA A 376 16.39 -6.83 -14.81
CA ALA A 376 16.56 -7.04 -13.36
C ALA A 376 15.84 -5.96 -12.53
N ASN A 377 15.82 -4.71 -13.01
CA ASN A 377 15.07 -3.62 -12.38
C ASN A 377 13.55 -3.80 -12.52
N MET A 378 13.05 -4.20 -13.69
CA MET A 378 11.63 -4.46 -13.91
C MET A 378 11.13 -5.63 -13.07
N ARG A 379 11.89 -6.74 -13.01
CA ARG A 379 11.63 -7.86 -12.11
C ARG A 379 11.50 -7.40 -10.66
N PHE A 380 12.47 -6.60 -10.19
CA PHE A 380 12.43 -6.05 -8.83
C PHE A 380 11.18 -5.19 -8.61
N LYS A 381 10.87 -4.27 -9.52
CA LYS A 381 9.66 -3.42 -9.44
C LYS A 381 8.39 -4.27 -9.38
N THR A 382 8.26 -5.28 -10.24
CA THR A 382 7.07 -6.13 -10.31
C THR A 382 6.91 -6.98 -9.05
N LEU A 383 7.94 -7.72 -8.66
CA LEU A 383 7.89 -8.57 -7.46
C LEU A 383 7.75 -7.74 -6.18
N HIS A 384 8.38 -6.58 -6.10
CA HIS A 384 8.21 -5.69 -4.95
C HIS A 384 6.76 -5.24 -4.80
N LYS A 385 6.11 -4.88 -5.92
CA LYS A 385 4.74 -4.36 -5.90
C LYS A 385 3.67 -5.44 -5.72
N LEU A 386 3.92 -6.67 -6.15
CA LEU A 386 2.94 -7.77 -6.11
C LEU A 386 3.19 -8.77 -4.98
N TYR A 387 4.44 -9.08 -4.68
CA TYR A 387 4.82 -10.14 -3.74
C TYR A 387 5.42 -9.58 -2.45
N ASP A 388 6.55 -8.86 -2.52
CA ASP A 388 7.31 -8.50 -1.31
C ASP A 388 6.52 -7.60 -0.37
N TYR A 389 5.81 -6.61 -0.91
CA TYR A 389 4.92 -5.75 -0.13
C TYR A 389 3.80 -6.56 0.51
N ASN A 390 3.13 -7.41 -0.28
CA ASN A 390 1.99 -8.19 0.19
C ASN A 390 2.39 -9.10 1.35
N LEU A 391 3.47 -9.86 1.18
CA LEU A 391 4.03 -10.73 2.22
C LEU A 391 4.42 -9.94 3.48
N ARG A 392 5.00 -8.75 3.31
CA ARG A 392 5.48 -7.92 4.42
C ARG A 392 4.37 -7.35 5.28
N PHE A 393 3.23 -7.00 4.67
CA PHE A 393 2.12 -6.32 5.34
C PHE A 393 0.86 -7.19 5.46
N GLY A 394 1.03 -8.46 5.81
CA GLY A 394 -0.07 -9.34 6.23
C GLY A 394 -0.80 -10.11 5.12
N GLY A 395 -0.39 -9.99 3.86
CA GLY A 395 -0.90 -10.83 2.78
C GLY A 395 -2.21 -10.37 2.13
N GLU A 396 -2.83 -9.28 2.60
CA GLU A 396 -4.18 -8.86 2.16
C GLU A 396 -4.19 -7.86 1.01
N ALA A 397 -3.06 -7.19 0.74
CA ALA A 397 -3.00 -6.12 -0.25
C ALA A 397 -1.68 -6.07 -1.02
N HIS A 398 -1.73 -5.58 -2.26
CA HIS A 398 -0.55 -5.30 -3.07
C HIS A 398 -0.14 -3.83 -2.97
N MET A 399 1.13 -3.53 -3.28
CA MET A 399 1.62 -2.15 -3.35
C MET A 399 1.10 -1.42 -4.60
N CYS A 400 0.81 -2.15 -5.68
CA CYS A 400 0.19 -1.57 -6.86
C CYS A 400 -1.30 -1.29 -6.59
N VAL A 401 -1.76 -0.09 -6.95
CA VAL A 401 -3.17 0.32 -6.82
C VAL A 401 -3.92 0.33 -8.15
N GLY A 402 -3.33 -0.25 -9.20
CA GLY A 402 -3.99 -0.41 -10.51
C GLY A 402 -4.42 0.90 -11.18
N CYS A 403 -3.76 2.03 -10.89
CA CYS A 403 -4.15 3.32 -11.46
C CYS A 403 -3.77 3.47 -12.95
N GLY A 404 -2.84 2.68 -13.49
CA GLY A 404 -2.45 2.75 -14.90
C GLY A 404 -1.59 3.94 -15.32
N ARG A 405 -1.28 4.89 -14.43
CA ARG A 405 -0.47 6.09 -14.78
C ARG A 405 0.93 5.75 -15.29
N CYS A 406 1.54 4.68 -14.77
CA CYS A 406 2.86 4.24 -15.22
C CYS A 406 2.88 3.80 -16.68
N ASP A 407 1.78 3.24 -17.17
CA ASP A 407 1.66 2.71 -18.53
C ASP A 407 1.55 3.89 -19.50
N LYS A 408 0.66 4.85 -19.19
CA LYS A 408 0.51 6.11 -19.94
C LYS A 408 1.79 6.95 -20.00
N ARG A 409 2.61 6.91 -18.95
CA ARG A 409 3.84 7.71 -18.86
C ARG A 409 5.01 7.09 -19.62
N CYS A 410 4.97 5.81 -19.94
CA CYS A 410 6.11 5.10 -20.48
C CYS A 410 6.38 5.49 -21.95
N PRO A 411 7.53 6.10 -22.29
CA PRO A 411 7.84 6.49 -23.66
C PRO A 411 8.13 5.29 -24.59
N LYS A 412 8.24 4.09 -24.01
CA LYS A 412 8.46 2.82 -24.71
C LYS A 412 7.23 1.92 -24.68
N GLU A 413 6.09 2.47 -24.26
CA GLU A 413 4.79 1.78 -24.25
C GLU A 413 4.79 0.46 -23.45
N ILE A 414 5.70 0.35 -22.48
CA ILE A 414 5.74 -0.80 -21.57
C ILE A 414 4.53 -0.72 -20.62
N SER A 415 3.64 -1.69 -20.76
CA SER A 415 2.44 -1.87 -19.95
C SER A 415 2.76 -2.69 -18.70
N PHE A 416 2.60 -2.07 -17.52
CA PHE A 416 2.72 -2.79 -16.27
C PHE A 416 1.55 -3.75 -16.06
N PHE A 417 0.36 -3.42 -16.57
CA PHE A 417 -0.76 -4.36 -16.61
C PHE A 417 -0.39 -5.66 -17.33
N ASP A 418 0.13 -5.57 -18.55
CA ASP A 418 0.50 -6.76 -19.34
C ASP A 418 1.65 -7.53 -18.68
N THR A 419 2.59 -6.82 -18.03
CA THR A 419 3.65 -7.45 -17.24
C THR A 419 3.10 -8.28 -16.08
N ILE A 420 2.05 -7.81 -15.40
CA ILE A 420 1.40 -8.54 -14.30
C ILE A 420 0.73 -9.81 -14.83
N CYS A 421 -0.11 -9.66 -15.86
CA CYS A 421 -0.85 -10.79 -16.45
C CYS A 421 0.12 -11.84 -17.02
N ARG A 422 1.15 -11.40 -17.74
CA ARG A 422 2.18 -12.30 -18.29
C ARG A 422 2.95 -13.04 -17.21
N LEU A 423 3.30 -12.38 -16.10
CA LEU A 423 3.91 -13.06 -14.96
C LEU A 423 3.00 -14.17 -14.41
N SER A 424 1.69 -13.93 -14.33
CA SER A 424 0.73 -14.97 -13.92
C SER A 424 0.69 -16.13 -14.90
N GLU A 425 0.57 -15.86 -16.19
CA GLU A 425 0.53 -16.88 -17.24
C GLU A 425 1.79 -17.75 -17.27
N GLU A 426 2.98 -17.16 -17.17
CA GLU A 426 4.24 -17.92 -17.19
C GLU A 426 4.40 -18.82 -15.96
N LEU A 427 3.93 -18.37 -14.80
CA LEU A 427 3.91 -19.20 -13.59
C LEU A 427 2.94 -20.37 -13.73
N GLU A 428 1.76 -20.15 -14.31
CA GLU A 428 0.79 -21.23 -14.58
C GLU A 428 1.33 -22.25 -15.58
N ARG A 429 2.04 -21.81 -16.63
CA ARG A 429 2.72 -22.70 -17.60
C ARG A 429 3.81 -23.55 -16.94
N THR A 430 4.59 -22.97 -16.03
CA THR A 430 5.67 -23.68 -15.34
C THR A 430 5.13 -24.80 -14.44
N VAL A 431 4.01 -24.54 -13.75
CA VAL A 431 3.29 -25.55 -12.96
C VAL A 431 2.71 -26.64 -13.86
N GLY A 432 2.09 -26.29 -15.00
CA GLY A 432 1.51 -27.25 -15.95
C GLY A 432 2.54 -28.17 -16.62
N ASN A 433 3.74 -27.66 -16.92
CA ASN A 433 4.82 -28.46 -17.48
C ASN A 433 5.43 -29.44 -16.46
N THR A 434 5.41 -29.08 -15.17
CA THR A 434 5.90 -29.96 -14.09
C THR A 434 4.95 -31.14 -13.86
N THR A 435 3.63 -30.93 -13.92
CA THR A 435 2.63 -32.01 -13.87
C THR A 435 2.65 -32.88 -15.13
N ALA A 436 2.87 -32.31 -16.32
CA ALA A 436 3.01 -33.08 -17.56
C ALA A 436 4.31 -33.91 -17.63
N ALA A 437 5.40 -33.42 -17.04
CA ALA A 437 6.66 -34.15 -16.91
C ALA A 437 6.57 -35.28 -15.87
N GLY A 438 5.86 -35.06 -14.75
CA GLY A 438 5.58 -36.10 -13.75
C GLY A 438 4.79 -37.28 -14.30
N LEU A 439 3.89 -37.05 -15.27
CA LEU A 439 3.13 -38.11 -15.95
C LEU A 439 3.94 -38.88 -17.02
N ARG A 440 5.13 -38.41 -17.40
CA ARG A 440 6.04 -39.12 -18.33
C ARG A 440 7.21 -39.80 -17.61
N GLY A 441 7.25 -39.75 -16.28
CA GLY A 441 8.36 -40.18 -15.43
C GLY A 441 8.26 -41.57 -14.80
N ASP A 442 7.25 -42.39 -15.13
CA ASP A 442 7.15 -43.78 -14.65
C ASP A 442 7.47 -44.77 -15.77
N ARG A 443 8.75 -44.86 -16.14
CA ARG A 443 9.32 -46.10 -16.70
C ARG A 443 10.59 -46.43 -15.93
N ILE A 444 10.36 -47.25 -14.92
CA ILE A 444 11.36 -47.95 -14.10
C ILE A 444 12.35 -48.68 -15.02
N ALA A 445 13.63 -48.30 -14.93
CA ALA A 445 14.74 -49.16 -15.29
C ALA A 445 15.43 -49.58 -13.99
N ALA A 446 15.14 -50.81 -13.58
CA ALA A 446 15.84 -51.50 -12.51
C ALA A 446 17.30 -51.75 -12.95
N VAL A 447 18.26 -51.22 -12.21
CA VAL A 447 19.65 -51.69 -12.25
C VAL A 447 20.15 -51.74 -10.81
N GLY A 448 20.57 -52.94 -10.40
CA GLY A 448 20.79 -53.35 -9.04
C GLY A 448 22.02 -52.75 -8.35
N GLU A 449 22.01 -52.92 -7.03
CA GLU A 449 23.15 -52.76 -6.14
C GLU A 449 24.34 -53.64 -6.57
N PRO A 450 25.55 -53.30 -6.11
CA PRO A 450 26.04 -54.08 -4.98
C PRO A 450 26.67 -53.24 -3.86
N ALA A 451 26.52 -53.77 -2.65
CA ALA A 451 27.23 -53.40 -1.43
C ALA A 451 28.71 -53.80 -1.48
N GLY A 452 29.58 -53.07 -0.78
CA GLY A 452 30.86 -53.63 -0.32
C GLY A 452 32.01 -52.67 0.04
N ARG A 453 32.13 -52.38 1.35
CA ARG A 453 33.36 -52.24 2.18
C ARG A 453 34.32 -51.04 2.05
N ALA A 454 34.38 -50.29 3.17
CA ALA A 454 35.53 -49.89 4.01
C ALA A 454 36.96 -49.92 3.45
N ASP A 455 37.71 -48.82 3.56
CA ASP A 455 38.70 -48.61 4.65
C ASP A 455 39.46 -47.27 4.58
N ALA A 456 39.82 -46.79 5.79
CA ALA A 456 41.05 -46.06 6.21
C ALA A 456 41.51 -44.70 5.59
N ALA A 457 41.40 -43.67 6.43
CA ALA A 457 42.43 -42.74 6.92
C ALA A 457 43.66 -42.33 6.04
N ALA A 458 43.75 -41.01 5.79
CA ALA A 458 44.94 -40.13 5.93
C ALA A 458 44.49 -38.72 5.46
N GLY A 459 44.58 -37.63 6.21
CA GLY A 459 45.75 -37.15 6.93
C GLY A 459 46.68 -36.41 5.97
N ARG A 460 46.39 -35.13 5.64
CA ARG A 460 47.40 -34.11 5.31
C ARG A 460 46.82 -32.70 5.18
N THR A 461 47.23 -31.87 6.12
CA THR A 461 47.28 -30.41 6.11
C THR A 461 48.14 -29.90 4.96
N ALA A 462 47.70 -28.84 4.28
CA ALA A 462 48.56 -28.03 3.41
C ALA A 462 48.38 -26.56 3.78
N GLU A 463 49.49 -25.98 4.21
CA GLU A 463 49.66 -24.63 4.72
C GLU A 463 49.48 -23.57 3.62
N ASN A 464 49.08 -22.39 4.09
CA ASN A 464 48.92 -21.16 3.34
C ASN A 464 50.19 -20.31 3.50
N PRO A 465 50.91 -19.94 2.41
CA PRO A 465 51.90 -18.89 2.47
C PRO A 465 51.57 -17.78 1.46
N ASN A 466 51.10 -16.63 1.95
CA ASN A 466 51.74 -15.34 1.65
C ASN A 466 51.02 -14.18 2.33
N ARG A 467 51.61 -13.76 3.45
CA ARG A 467 51.49 -12.43 4.03
C ARG A 467 52.74 -11.67 3.59
N LYS A 468 52.61 -10.64 2.75
CA LYS A 468 53.63 -9.58 2.64
C LYS A 468 52.97 -8.23 2.88
N VAL A 469 53.42 -7.65 3.98
CA VAL A 469 53.27 -6.27 4.44
C VAL A 469 54.51 -5.53 3.97
N GLU A 470 54.34 -4.31 3.44
CA GLU A 470 55.27 -3.16 3.41
C GLU A 470 54.58 -2.11 2.51
N ARG A 471 54.44 -0.83 2.82
CA ARG A 471 54.93 0.01 3.93
C ARG A 471 54.04 1.26 3.99
#